data_AF-A0A1Y0BG69-F1
#
_entry.id   AF-A0A1Y0BG69-F1
#
_cell.length_a   1.000
_cell.length_b   1.000
_cell.length_c   1.000
_cell.angle_alpha   90.00
_cell.angle_beta   90.00
_cell.angle_gamma   90.00
#
_symmetry.space_group_name_H-M   'P 1'
#
loop_
_entity.id
_entity.type
_entity.pdbx_description
1 polymer ?
#
loop_
_entity_poly.entity_id
_entity_poly.type
_entity_poly.pdbx_seq_one_letter_code
_entity_poly.pdbx_strand_id
1 'polypeptide(L)'
;MMGEAATEIIRYAQQEHMDLIALATHGRSGLQRWFYGSVAEKVLHTARTPLLLIRPVTQQELSPRDLSAIVVPLDGSPLAEVALPVAAAIATRCNAPLILLRVIEIVAIAFADPTGMAGTNY
;
A
#
# COMPACT_ATOMS: atom_id res chain seq x y z
N MET A 1 -5.19 -21.01 -20.21
CA MET A 1 -3.86 -20.57 -19.74
C MET A 1 -3.19 -21.75 -19.06
N MET A 2 -1.90 -21.99 -19.33
CA MET A 2 -1.09 -23.06 -18.73
C MET A 2 0.20 -22.39 -18.25
N GLY A 3 0.50 -22.44 -16.95
CA GLY A 3 1.67 -21.80 -16.38
C GLY A 3 1.49 -21.40 -14.92
N GLU A 4 2.49 -20.74 -14.37
CA GLU A 4 2.44 -20.17 -13.03
C GLU A 4 1.45 -19.00 -12.98
N ALA A 5 0.51 -19.04 -12.03
CA ALA A 5 -0.62 -18.12 -11.95
C ALA A 5 -0.23 -16.63 -12.04
N ALA A 6 0.76 -16.17 -11.25
CA ALA A 6 1.17 -14.75 -11.26
C ALA A 6 1.70 -14.31 -12.63
N THR A 7 2.49 -15.17 -13.27
CA THR A 7 3.06 -14.92 -14.60
C THR A 7 1.96 -14.86 -15.66
N GLU A 8 1.01 -15.78 -15.61
CA GLU A 8 -0.15 -15.78 -16.52
C GLU A 8 -1.03 -14.53 -16.33
N ILE A 9 -1.31 -14.13 -15.08
CA ILE A 9 -2.12 -12.96 -14.75
C ILE A 9 -1.48 -11.68 -15.32
N ILE A 10 -0.18 -11.48 -15.07
CA ILE A 10 0.54 -10.31 -15.57
C ILE A 10 0.54 -10.29 -17.10
N ARG A 11 0.83 -11.44 -17.73
CA ARG A 11 0.86 -11.54 -19.18
C ARG A 11 -0.50 -11.21 -19.78
N TYR A 12 -1.56 -11.80 -19.24
CA TYR A 12 -2.92 -11.54 -19.69
C TYR A 12 -3.29 -10.06 -19.54
N ALA A 13 -3.01 -9.46 -18.39
CA ALA A 13 -3.28 -8.04 -18.16
C ALA A 13 -2.54 -7.13 -19.14
N GLN A 14 -1.30 -7.48 -19.51
CA GLN A 14 -0.52 -6.72 -20.49
C GLN A 14 -1.02 -6.92 -21.93
N GLN A 15 -1.34 -8.16 -22.32
CA GLN A 15 -1.78 -8.50 -23.67
C GLN A 15 -3.16 -7.92 -23.98
N GLU A 16 -4.06 -7.95 -23.00
CA GLU A 16 -5.43 -7.46 -23.17
C GLU A 16 -5.58 -5.99 -22.76
N HIS A 17 -4.47 -5.28 -22.49
CA HIS A 17 -4.47 -3.86 -22.09
C HIS A 17 -5.40 -3.56 -20.90
N MET A 18 -5.37 -4.41 -19.88
CA MET A 18 -6.15 -4.18 -18.66
C MET A 18 -5.60 -2.98 -17.88
N ASP A 19 -6.52 -2.11 -17.43
CA ASP A 19 -6.18 -0.91 -16.66
C ASP A 19 -6.01 -1.16 -15.15
N LEU A 20 -6.48 -2.30 -14.64
CA LEU A 20 -6.47 -2.65 -13.21
C LEU A 20 -6.45 -4.17 -13.02
N ILE A 21 -5.67 -4.66 -12.06
CA ILE A 21 -5.74 -6.04 -11.56
C ILE A 21 -6.27 -6.01 -10.12
N ALA A 22 -7.40 -6.67 -9.86
CA ALA A 22 -7.94 -6.84 -8.52
C ALA A 22 -7.59 -8.23 -7.96
N LEU A 23 -7.00 -8.28 -6.76
CA LEU A 23 -6.61 -9.53 -6.10
C LEU A 23 -7.11 -9.59 -4.66
N ALA A 24 -7.59 -10.75 -4.24
CA ALA A 24 -7.83 -11.05 -2.84
C ALA A 24 -6.55 -11.55 -2.17
N THR A 25 -6.26 -11.04 -0.97
CA THR A 25 -5.19 -11.53 -0.10
C THR A 25 -5.78 -12.53 0.91
N HIS A 26 -5.04 -13.56 1.31
CA HIS A 26 -5.58 -14.59 2.20
C HIS A 26 -5.67 -14.06 3.64
N GLY A 27 -6.86 -14.20 4.26
CA GLY A 27 -7.17 -13.72 5.61
C GLY A 27 -7.22 -14.79 6.71
N ARG A 28 -6.74 -16.02 6.46
CA ARG A 28 -7.02 -17.18 7.36
C ARG A 28 -6.26 -17.22 8.69
N SER A 29 -5.40 -16.26 9.02
CA SER A 29 -4.81 -16.18 10.35
C SER A 29 -4.56 -14.73 10.73
N GLY A 30 -5.29 -14.24 11.73
CA GLY A 30 -4.90 -13.02 12.42
C GLY A 30 -3.59 -13.30 13.14
N LEU A 31 -2.44 -12.99 12.53
CA LEU A 31 -1.15 -12.84 13.23
C LEU A 31 -0.16 -12.05 12.33
N GLN A 32 0.21 -10.87 12.79
CA GLN A 32 1.45 -10.06 12.65
C GLN A 32 2.36 -10.05 11.40
N ARG A 33 2.23 -10.93 10.40
CA ARG A 33 3.04 -10.85 9.18
C ARG A 33 2.16 -11.13 7.97
N TRP A 34 2.05 -10.10 7.14
CA TRP A 34 1.25 -10.06 5.93
C TRP A 34 1.76 -11.13 4.96
N PHE A 35 1.22 -12.35 5.00
CA PHE A 35 1.39 -13.27 3.88
C PHE A 35 0.38 -12.85 2.81
N TYR A 36 0.75 -11.82 2.03
CA TYR A 36 0.21 -11.65 0.67
C TYR A 36 0.34 -13.04 0.03
N GLY A 37 -0.75 -13.73 -0.32
CA GLY A 37 -0.65 -15.09 -0.86
C GLY A 37 0.39 -15.12 -2.00
N SER A 38 1.11 -16.23 -2.18
CA SER A 38 2.29 -16.29 -3.07
C SER A 38 2.07 -15.69 -4.47
N VAL A 39 0.86 -15.79 -5.01
CA VAL A 39 0.45 -15.14 -6.26
C VAL A 39 0.36 -13.61 -6.12
N ALA A 40 -0.35 -13.11 -5.11
CA ALA A 40 -0.53 -11.68 -4.89
C ALA A 40 0.80 -10.96 -4.61
N GLU A 41 1.70 -11.59 -3.85
CA GLU A 41 3.03 -11.05 -3.61
C GLU A 41 3.84 -10.94 -4.90
N LYS A 42 3.84 -11.99 -5.73
CA LYS A 42 4.57 -11.98 -7.00
C LYS A 42 4.00 -10.97 -8.00
N VAL A 43 2.67 -10.82 -8.05
CA VAL A 43 2.02 -9.80 -8.89
C VAL A 43 2.38 -8.40 -8.38
N LEU A 44 2.33 -8.16 -7.06
CA LEU A 44 2.68 -6.87 -6.45
C LEU A 44 4.09 -6.39 -6.84
N HIS A 45 5.07 -7.29 -6.85
CA HIS A 45 6.45 -6.93 -7.15
C HIS A 45 6.75 -6.76 -8.65
N THR A 46 5.92 -7.32 -9.53
CA THR A 46 6.27 -7.48 -10.96
C THR A 46 5.33 -6.72 -11.90
N ALA A 47 4.07 -6.53 -11.50
CA ALA A 47 3.07 -5.90 -12.35
C ALA A 47 3.40 -4.43 -12.60
N ARG A 48 3.17 -3.99 -13.84
CA ARG A 48 3.18 -2.56 -14.23
C ARG A 48 1.78 -1.96 -14.29
N THR A 49 0.76 -2.81 -14.27
CA THR A 49 -0.65 -2.43 -14.23
C THR A 49 -1.03 -2.06 -12.79
N PRO A 50 -1.81 -0.99 -12.56
CA PRO A 50 -2.37 -0.67 -11.25
C PRO A 50 -3.00 -1.89 -10.55
N LEU A 51 -2.87 -1.96 -9.23
CA LEU A 51 -3.36 -3.08 -8.42
C LEU A 51 -4.38 -2.62 -7.38
N LEU A 52 -5.47 -3.39 -7.24
CA LEU A 52 -6.39 -3.30 -6.10
C LEU A 52 -6.26 -4.57 -5.26
N LEU A 53 -5.71 -4.43 -4.05
CA LEU A 53 -5.59 -5.54 -3.11
C LEU A 53 -6.73 -5.49 -2.09
N ILE A 54 -7.52 -6.55 -2.02
CA ILE A 54 -8.65 -6.67 -1.12
C ILE A 54 -8.31 -7.71 -0.05
N ARG A 55 -8.47 -7.35 1.22
CA ARG A 55 -8.37 -8.29 2.33
C ARG A 55 -9.79 -8.65 2.80
N PRO A 56 -10.26 -9.87 2.55
CA PRO A 56 -11.55 -10.33 3.08
C PRO A 56 -11.42 -10.49 4.61
N VAL A 57 -12.20 -9.72 5.35
CA VAL A 57 -12.29 -9.82 6.82
C VAL A 57 -13.29 -10.92 7.22
N THR A 58 -14.28 -11.18 6.37
CA THR A 58 -15.28 -12.24 6.48
C THR A 58 -15.56 -12.84 5.08
N GLN A 59 -16.44 -13.83 4.97
CA GLN A 59 -16.97 -14.29 3.68
C GLN A 59 -17.99 -13.30 3.05
N GLN A 60 -18.24 -12.16 3.71
CA GLN A 60 -19.15 -11.16 3.21
C GLN A 60 -18.49 -10.36 2.08
N GLU A 61 -19.23 -10.14 1.00
CA GLU A 61 -18.80 -9.27 -0.08
C GLU A 61 -18.65 -7.84 0.47
N LEU A 62 -17.48 -7.25 0.29
CA LEU A 62 -17.28 -5.82 0.59
C LEU A 62 -18.02 -5.03 -0.49
N SER A 63 -19.02 -4.24 -0.08
CA SER A 63 -19.60 -3.25 -0.97
C SER A 63 -18.71 -2.01 -1.00
N PRO A 64 -18.54 -1.34 -2.14
CA PRO A 64 -17.88 -0.03 -2.19
C PRO A 64 -18.49 0.98 -1.21
N ARG A 65 -19.78 0.82 -0.85
CA ARG A 65 -20.47 1.68 0.14
C ARG A 65 -20.07 1.41 1.59
N ASP A 66 -19.38 0.30 1.86
CA ASP A 66 -18.90 -0.03 3.21
C ASP A 66 -17.55 0.64 3.52
N LEU A 67 -16.95 1.35 2.56
CA LEU A 67 -15.72 2.10 2.76
C LEU A 67 -16.01 3.38 3.55
N SER A 68 -15.56 3.41 4.80
CA SER A 68 -15.77 4.56 5.70
C SER A 68 -14.79 5.72 5.46
N ALA A 69 -13.63 5.45 4.88
CA ALA A 69 -12.63 6.44 4.48
C ALA A 69 -11.60 5.81 3.53
N ILE A 70 -10.96 6.64 2.71
CA ILE A 70 -9.83 6.26 1.86
C ILE A 70 -8.63 7.10 2.26
N VAL A 71 -7.49 6.46 2.55
CA VAL A 71 -6.25 7.15 2.89
C VAL A 71 -5.29 7.10 1.71
N VAL A 72 -4.70 8.25 1.36
CA VAL A 72 -3.60 8.34 0.38
C VAL A 72 -2.34 8.79 1.12
N PRO A 73 -1.33 7.92 1.27
CA PRO A 73 -0.04 8.31 1.83
C PRO A 73 0.73 9.15 0.81
N LEU A 74 1.29 10.26 1.26
CA LEU A 74 2.09 11.18 0.47
C LEU A 74 3.43 11.44 1.18
N ASP A 75 4.53 11.15 0.49
CA ASP A 75 5.89 11.48 0.91
C ASP A 75 6.38 12.83 0.34
N GLY A 76 5.54 13.50 -0.45
CA GLY A 76 5.88 14.74 -1.16
C GLY A 76 6.59 14.52 -2.49
N SER A 77 6.79 13.26 -2.91
CA SER A 77 7.24 12.95 -4.26
C SER A 77 6.08 13.08 -5.27
N PRO A 78 6.37 13.53 -6.51
CA PRO A 78 5.38 13.50 -7.58
C PRO A 78 4.85 12.09 -7.86
N LEU A 79 5.64 11.05 -7.59
CA LEU A 79 5.25 9.66 -7.81
C LEU A 79 4.11 9.24 -6.87
N ALA A 80 4.15 9.63 -5.60
CA ALA A 80 3.07 9.35 -4.66
C ALA A 80 1.77 10.08 -5.04
N GLU A 81 1.86 11.28 -5.62
CA GLU A 81 0.70 12.07 -6.04
C GLU A 81 -0.06 11.48 -7.22
N VAL A 82 0.55 10.59 -8.02
CA VAL A 82 -0.12 9.88 -9.13
C VAL A 82 -1.35 9.10 -8.66
N ALA A 83 -1.39 8.68 -7.39
CA ALA A 83 -2.55 7.97 -6.83
C ALA A 83 -3.78 8.89 -6.60
N LEU A 84 -3.59 10.21 -6.50
CA LEU A 84 -4.63 11.14 -6.07
C LEU A 84 -5.87 11.16 -6.98
N PRO A 85 -5.74 11.26 -8.32
CA PRO A 85 -6.93 11.32 -9.18
C PRO A 85 -7.78 10.06 -9.09
N VAL A 86 -7.14 8.88 -9.05
CA VAL A 86 -7.83 7.59 -8.95
C VAL A 86 -8.47 7.44 -7.57
N ALA A 87 -7.73 7.73 -6.50
CA ALA A 87 -8.25 7.63 -5.13
C ALA A 87 -9.43 8.59 -4.90
N ALA A 88 -9.36 9.82 -5.42
CA ALA A 88 -10.46 10.79 -5.35
C ALA A 88 -11.71 10.31 -6.10
N ALA A 89 -11.55 9.71 -7.28
CA ALA A 89 -12.65 9.13 -8.03
C ALA A 89 -13.32 7.98 -7.26
N ILE A 90 -12.54 7.10 -6.63
CA ILE A 90 -13.07 6.01 -5.80
C ILE A 90 -13.80 6.58 -4.58
N ALA A 91 -13.18 7.52 -3.86
CA ALA A 91 -13.75 8.17 -2.68
C ALA A 91 -15.12 8.80 -2.98
N THR A 92 -15.20 9.53 -4.09
CA THR A 92 -16.44 10.17 -4.57
C THR A 92 -17.53 9.12 -4.84
N ARG A 93 -17.20 8.04 -5.57
CA ARG A 93 -18.18 6.98 -5.91
C ARG A 93 -18.62 6.17 -4.70
N CYS A 94 -17.79 6.09 -3.68
CA CYS A 94 -18.09 5.38 -2.43
C CYS A 94 -18.77 6.28 -1.38
N ASN A 95 -18.90 7.58 -1.64
CA ASN A 95 -19.30 8.58 -0.64
C ASN A 95 -18.44 8.50 0.64
N ALA A 96 -17.13 8.28 0.43
CA ALA A 96 -16.15 8.14 1.49
C ALA A 96 -15.24 9.38 1.54
N PRO A 97 -14.87 9.88 2.73
CA PRO A 97 -13.86 10.93 2.85
C PRO A 97 -12.50 10.44 2.33
N LEU A 98 -11.80 11.32 1.61
CA LEU A 98 -10.42 11.13 1.19
C LEU A 98 -9.49 11.83 2.18
N ILE A 99 -8.62 11.06 2.83
CA ILE A 99 -7.66 11.54 3.83
C ILE A 99 -6.27 11.49 3.22
N LEU A 100 -5.58 12.64 3.19
CA LEU A 100 -4.19 12.72 2.76
C LEU A 100 -3.28 12.60 3.99
N LEU A 101 -2.42 11.59 4.04
CA LEU A 101 -1.54 11.31 5.16
C LEU A 101 -0.08 11.53 4.77
N ARG A 102 0.64 12.38 5.50
CA ARG A 102 2.10 12.49 5.39
C ARG A 102 2.75 12.14 6.72
N VAL A 103 3.75 11.26 6.66
CA VAL A 103 4.60 10.92 7.82
C VAL A 103 5.90 11.70 7.69
N ILE A 104 6.30 12.42 8.75
CA ILE A 104 7.55 13.19 8.81
C ILE A 104 8.43 12.53 9.87
N GLU A 105 9.58 12.00 9.46
CA GLU A 105 10.59 11.52 10.39
C GLU A 105 11.40 12.71 10.93
N ILE A 106 11.35 12.93 12.25
CA ILE A 106 12.13 13.98 12.90
C ILE A 106 13.46 13.38 13.36
N VAL A 107 14.54 13.70 12.65
CA VAL A 107 15.90 13.36 13.10
C VAL A 107 16.34 14.41 14.12
N ALA A 108 16.38 14.02 15.40
CA ALA A 108 16.97 14.86 16.44
C ALA A 108 18.50 14.86 16.28
N ILE A 109 19.07 16.04 15.97
CA ILE A 109 20.52 16.21 15.97
C ILE A 109 20.95 16.43 17.43
N ALA A 110 21.70 15.47 17.98
CA ALA A 110 22.37 15.68 19.25
C ALA A 110 23.53 16.68 19.03
N PHE A 111 23.44 17.85 19.64
CA PHE A 111 24.58 18.75 19.73
C PHE A 111 25.53 18.16 20.77
N ALA A 112 26.74 17.79 20.33
CA ALA A 112 27.83 17.49 21.26
C ALA A 112 28.17 18.77 22.03
N ASP A 113 28.18 18.68 23.35
CA ASP A 113 28.64 19.75 24.23
C ASP A 113 30.11 20.08 23.88
N PRO A 114 30.43 21.30 23.41
CA PRO A 114 31.78 21.67 23.05
C PRO A 114 32.72 21.79 24.25
N THR A 115 32.20 21.75 25.49
CA THR A 115 33.04 21.77 26.69
C THR A 115 33.48 20.37 27.09
N GLY A 116 34.46 19.84 26.34
CA GLY A 116 35.31 18.74 26.80
C GLY A 116 36.13 19.19 28.02
N MET A 117 35.54 19.12 29.21
CA MET A 117 36.25 19.27 30.48
C MET A 117 36.29 17.91 31.17
N ALA A 118 37.43 17.25 31.01
CA ALA A 118 37.82 16.08 31.78
C ALA A 118 37.77 16.43 33.28
N GLY A 119 36.80 15.87 33.98
CA GLY A 119 36.71 15.89 35.43
C GLY A 119 36.87 14.48 35.97
N THR A 120 38.12 14.07 36.18
CA THR A 120 38.45 12.95 37.06
C THR A 120 37.95 13.24 38.49
N ASN A 121 37.73 12.17 39.25
CA ASN A 121 37.54 12.07 40.72
C ASN A 121 36.06 11.89 41.12
N TYR A 122 35.68 10.94 41.99
CA TYR A 122 36.36 10.32 43.13
C TYR A 122 35.89 8.86 43.30
#